data_AF-A0A5C6B7K5-F1
#
_entry.id   AF-A0A5C6B7K5-F1
#
_cell.length_a   1.000
_cell.length_b   1.000
_cell.length_c   1.000
_cell.angle_alpha   90.00
_cell.angle_beta   90.00
_cell.angle_gamma   90.00
#
_symmetry.space_group_name_H-M   'P 1'
#
loop_
_entity.id
_entity.type
_entity.pdbx_description
1 polymer ?
#
loop_
_entity_poly.entity_id
_entity_poly.type
_entity_poly.pdbx_seq_one_letter_code
_entity_poly.pdbx_strand_id
1 'polypeptide(L)'
;MASRQKLTVALLSFFTVSTTIALLADDATNQPTKVKVEAYKCELQSERSEVLKRRFEVLTDSHRHGDTSLDALLNAEYDFLNAQLQCCVTQSERRELLGRIFKNRNRIEEYRATAFDQATGSEADLLVARADTLHARIAIARELPPRSIVIKDSE
;
A
#
# COMPACT_ATOMS: atom_id res chain seq x y z
N MET A 1 -26.32 -31.66 50.43
CA MET A 1 -25.06 -32.03 51.11
C MET A 1 -23.97 -32.05 50.06
N ALA A 2 -23.34 -30.90 49.79
CA ALA A 2 -22.15 -30.41 50.49
C ALA A 2 -20.91 -31.29 50.27
N SER A 3 -19.87 -30.63 49.73
CA SER A 3 -18.47 -30.77 50.15
C SER A 3 -17.54 -31.72 49.37
N ARG A 4 -16.69 -31.06 48.56
CA ARG A 4 -15.22 -31.14 48.51
C ARG A 4 -14.58 -32.43 47.94
N GLN A 5 -13.64 -32.29 46.99
CA GLN A 5 -12.18 -32.35 47.22
C GLN A 5 -11.36 -32.63 45.93
N LYS A 6 -10.43 -31.70 45.63
CA LYS A 6 -9.00 -31.87 45.23
C LYS A 6 -8.68 -32.67 43.96
N LEU A 7 -7.89 -32.15 43.00
CA LEU A 7 -6.42 -32.05 42.95
C LEU A 7 -6.13 -31.36 41.58
N THR A 8 -5.11 -30.53 41.30
CA THR A 8 -3.77 -30.39 41.86
C THR A 8 -3.22 -29.00 41.47
N VAL A 9 -2.47 -28.43 42.40
CA VAL A 9 -1.69 -27.20 42.33
C VAL A 9 -0.29 -27.48 41.74
N ALA A 10 0.36 -26.40 41.28
CA ALA A 10 1.80 -26.22 41.00
C ALA A 10 2.19 -26.41 39.53
N LEU A 11 2.86 -25.47 38.87
CA LEU A 11 3.97 -24.66 39.37
C LEU A 11 3.76 -23.14 39.23
N LEU A 12 3.82 -22.47 40.38
CA LEU A 12 4.44 -21.16 40.51
C LEU A 12 5.96 -21.34 40.51
N SER A 13 6.68 -20.51 39.77
CA SER A 13 7.83 -19.77 40.33
C SER A 13 8.13 -18.55 39.45
N PHE A 14 7.66 -17.35 39.87
CA PHE A 14 8.40 -16.37 40.71
C PHE A 14 9.55 -15.74 39.89
N PHE A 15 9.54 -14.45 39.55
CA PHE A 15 9.60 -13.33 40.49
C PHE A 15 8.87 -12.07 40.03
N THR A 16 8.28 -11.41 41.03
CA THR A 16 7.55 -10.15 41.07
C THR A 16 8.47 -8.92 40.97
N VAL A 17 8.04 -7.88 40.23
CA VAL A 17 8.30 -6.48 40.63
C VAL A 17 7.02 -5.67 40.41
N SER A 18 6.62 -5.00 41.48
CA SER A 18 5.52 -4.05 41.60
C SER A 18 5.26 -3.18 40.39
N THR A 19 4.01 -3.14 39.94
CA THR A 19 3.37 -1.86 39.62
C THR A 19 1.95 -1.86 40.19
N THR A 20 1.81 -1.22 41.34
CA THR A 20 0.62 -0.43 41.65
C THR A 20 0.42 0.56 40.52
N ILE A 21 -0.36 0.21 39.49
CA ILE A 21 -0.93 1.23 38.61
C ILE A 21 -2.07 1.83 39.42
N ALA A 22 -1.69 2.88 40.13
CA ALA A 22 -2.58 3.85 40.67
C ALA A 22 -3.62 4.21 39.62
N LEU A 23 -4.87 4.17 40.05
CA LEU A 23 -6.01 4.84 39.49
C LEU A 23 -5.71 6.35 39.55
N LEU A 24 -4.78 6.81 38.70
CA LEU A 24 -4.57 8.22 38.42
C LEU A 24 -5.62 8.57 37.37
N ALA A 25 -6.70 9.16 37.86
CA ALA A 25 -7.32 10.24 37.15
C ALA A 25 -6.22 11.24 36.79
N ASP A 26 -5.64 11.08 35.60
CA ASP A 26 -4.96 12.18 34.94
C ASP A 26 -5.94 12.64 33.87
N ASP A 27 -6.69 13.66 34.25
CA ASP A 27 -7.28 14.66 33.39
C ASP A 27 -6.12 15.38 32.66
N ALA A 28 -5.34 14.60 31.90
CA ALA A 28 -4.25 15.04 31.08
C ALA A 28 -4.89 15.71 29.87
N THR A 29 -5.36 16.94 30.11
CA THR A 29 -5.12 18.07 29.24
C THR A 29 -4.77 17.64 27.81
N ASN A 30 -5.80 17.42 27.00
CA ASN A 30 -5.70 17.54 25.55
C ASN A 30 -5.36 18.99 25.22
N GLN A 31 -4.18 19.46 25.63
CA GLN A 31 -3.59 20.66 25.07
C GLN A 31 -3.28 20.34 23.62
N PRO A 32 -3.83 21.08 22.65
CA PRO A 32 -3.51 20.85 21.26
C PRO A 32 -2.01 21.04 21.07
N THR A 33 -1.28 19.95 20.84
CA THR A 33 0.13 19.98 20.49
C THR A 33 0.25 20.77 19.19
N LYS A 34 0.87 21.96 19.25
CA LYS A 34 1.10 22.78 18.06
C LYS A 34 2.17 22.13 17.19
N VAL A 35 1.75 21.28 16.26
CA VAL A 35 2.62 20.67 15.25
C VAL A 35 2.74 21.63 14.06
N LYS A 36 3.94 21.77 13.49
CA LYS A 36 4.14 22.52 12.24
C LYS A 36 3.39 21.81 11.12
N VAL A 37 2.69 22.56 10.26
CA VAL A 37 1.89 22.01 9.15
C VAL A 37 2.67 21.01 8.29
N GLU A 38 3.94 21.30 7.99
CA GLU A 38 4.78 20.39 7.20
C GLU A 38 5.07 19.07 7.90
N ALA A 39 5.31 19.08 9.21
CA ALA A 39 5.50 17.84 9.99
C ALA A 39 4.21 17.00 10.01
N TYR A 40 3.05 17.65 10.16
CA TYR A 40 1.76 16.98 10.11
C TYR A 40 1.45 16.39 8.72
N LYS A 41 1.79 17.10 7.63
CA LYS A 41 1.68 16.55 6.27
C LYS A 41 2.55 15.30 6.08
N CYS A 42 3.79 15.33 6.54
CA CYS A 42 4.68 14.16 6.45
C CYS A 42 4.15 12.96 7.26
N GLU A 43 3.57 13.21 8.43
CA GLU A 43 2.90 12.18 9.23
C GLU A 43 1.73 11.55 8.49
N LEU A 44 0.81 12.37 7.94
CA LEU A 44 -0.33 11.90 7.16
C LEU A 44 0.08 11.14 5.89
N GLN A 45 1.14 11.58 5.22
CA GLN A 45 1.69 10.87 4.05
C GLN A 45 2.27 9.50 4.43
N SER A 46 2.95 9.42 5.57
CA SER A 46 3.50 8.18 6.11
C SER A 46 2.38 7.22 6.49
N GLU A 47 1.37 7.69 7.23
CA GLU A 47 0.19 6.91 7.60
C GLU A 47 -0.56 6.39 6.37
N ARG A 48 -0.80 7.25 5.37
CA ARG A 48 -1.43 6.85 4.10
C ARG A 48 -0.64 5.75 3.39
N SER A 49 0.70 5.87 3.36
CA SER A 49 1.56 4.85 2.74
C SER A 49 1.47 3.51 3.48
N GLU A 50 1.42 3.51 4.81
CA GLU A 50 1.28 2.29 5.61
C GLU A 50 -0.09 1.61 5.41
N VAL A 51 -1.17 2.39 5.38
CA VAL A 51 -2.53 1.87 5.13
C VAL A 51 -2.59 1.23 3.73
N LEU A 52 -2.05 1.89 2.71
CA LEU A 52 -2.05 1.37 1.35
C LEU A 52 -1.16 0.14 1.19
N LYS A 53 -0.02 0.10 1.89
CA LYS A 53 0.83 -1.09 1.95
C LYS A 53 0.06 -2.29 2.53
N ARG A 54 -0.58 -2.12 3.69
CA ARG A 54 -1.39 -3.19 4.31
C ARG A 54 -2.53 -3.64 3.39
N ARG A 55 -3.22 -2.69 2.74
CA ARG A 55 -4.26 -3.02 1.75
C ARG A 55 -3.72 -3.86 0.60
N PHE A 56 -2.56 -3.50 0.06
CA PHE A 56 -1.91 -4.27 -1.01
C PHE A 56 -1.51 -5.67 -0.55
N GLU A 57 -0.96 -5.81 0.65
CA GLU A 57 -0.61 -7.12 1.25
C GLU A 57 -1.84 -8.01 1.43
N VAL A 58 -2.92 -7.47 2.02
CA VAL A 58 -4.19 -8.20 2.19
C VAL A 58 -4.76 -8.66 0.84
N LEU A 59 -4.79 -7.79 -0.16
CA LEU A 59 -5.30 -8.15 -1.50
C LEU A 59 -4.37 -9.13 -2.24
N THR A 60 -3.07 -9.08 -1.97
CA THR A 60 -2.12 -10.06 -2.50
C THR A 60 -2.45 -11.45 -1.96
N ASP A 61 -2.68 -11.55 -0.66
CA ASP A 61 -3.04 -12.82 -0.04
C ASP A 61 -4.44 -13.28 -0.46
N SER A 62 -5.45 -12.40 -0.52
CA SER A 62 -6.77 -12.75 -1.06
C SER A 62 -6.70 -13.23 -2.51
N HIS A 63 -5.86 -12.61 -3.35
CA HIS A 63 -5.73 -13.02 -4.75
C HIS A 63 -5.10 -14.41 -4.88
N ARG A 64 -4.11 -14.73 -4.05
CA ARG A 64 -3.49 -16.07 -4.00
C ARG A 64 -4.49 -17.17 -3.65
N HIS A 65 -5.52 -16.85 -2.85
CA HIS A 65 -6.58 -17.79 -2.48
C HIS A 65 -7.78 -17.75 -3.44
N GLY A 66 -7.77 -16.88 -4.45
CA GLY A 66 -8.87 -16.73 -5.42
C GLY A 66 -10.04 -15.86 -4.94
N ASP A 67 -9.88 -15.18 -3.80
CA ASP A 67 -10.94 -14.39 -3.16
C ASP A 67 -11.04 -12.95 -3.70
N THR A 68 -10.08 -12.51 -4.52
CA THR A 68 -10.12 -11.18 -5.14
C THR A 68 -9.62 -11.18 -6.57
N SER A 69 -10.14 -10.23 -7.36
CA SER A 69 -9.80 -10.09 -8.77
C SER A 69 -8.39 -9.52 -8.96
N LEU A 70 -7.79 -9.83 -10.11
CA LEU A 70 -6.50 -9.26 -10.50
C LEU A 70 -6.57 -7.72 -10.57
N ASP A 71 -7.69 -7.16 -11.03
CA ASP A 71 -7.90 -5.70 -11.05
C ASP A 71 -7.79 -5.07 -9.66
N ALA A 72 -8.41 -5.68 -8.64
CA ALA A 72 -8.36 -5.16 -7.28
C ALA A 72 -6.93 -5.15 -6.75
N LEU A 73 -6.18 -6.23 -7.00
CA LEU A 73 -4.77 -6.35 -6.64
C LEU A 73 -3.90 -5.29 -7.35
N LEU A 74 -4.02 -5.17 -8.68
CA LEU A 74 -3.18 -4.26 -9.46
C LEU A 74 -3.50 -2.79 -9.16
N ASN A 75 -4.76 -2.45 -8.87
CA ASN A 75 -5.11 -1.10 -8.42
C ASN A 75 -4.57 -0.79 -7.02
N ALA A 76 -4.59 -1.76 -6.10
CA ALA A 76 -3.98 -1.56 -4.79
C ALA A 76 -2.45 -1.39 -4.85
N GLU A 77 -1.78 -2.15 -5.72
CA GLU A 77 -0.35 -1.96 -6.00
C GLU A 77 -0.09 -0.54 -6.52
N TYR A 78 -0.89 -0.06 -7.47
CA TYR A 78 -0.76 1.30 -8.02
C TYR A 78 -0.98 2.39 -6.97
N ASP A 79 -2.00 2.26 -6.12
CA ASP A 79 -2.27 3.23 -5.06
C ASP A 79 -1.08 3.33 -4.11
N PHE A 80 -0.52 2.17 -3.73
CA PHE A 80 0.67 2.09 -2.89
C PHE A 80 1.89 2.72 -3.57
N LEU A 81 2.17 2.38 -4.84
CA LEU A 81 3.29 2.96 -5.59
C LEU A 81 3.16 4.48 -5.74
N ASN A 82 1.96 5.01 -5.97
CA ASN A 82 1.74 6.46 -6.03
C ASN A 82 1.93 7.15 -4.68
N ALA A 83 1.55 6.50 -3.58
CA ALA A 83 1.85 7.03 -2.26
C ALA A 83 3.36 7.12 -2.02
N GLN A 84 4.11 6.09 -2.40
CA GLN A 84 5.57 6.12 -2.34
C GLN A 84 6.15 7.24 -3.24
N LEU A 85 5.59 7.42 -4.44
CA LEU A 85 6.05 8.44 -5.39
C LEU A 85 5.90 9.87 -4.86
N GLN A 86 4.87 10.13 -4.04
CA GLN A 86 4.65 11.43 -3.40
C GLN A 86 5.67 11.73 -2.30
N CYS A 87 6.27 10.69 -1.70
CA CYS A 87 7.27 10.82 -0.64
C CYS A 87 8.71 10.74 -1.16
N CYS A 88 8.93 10.51 -2.45
CA CYS A 88 10.27 10.42 -3.03
C CYS A 88 11.04 11.74 -2.90
N VAL A 89 12.27 11.64 -2.42
CA VAL A 89 13.18 12.78 -2.26
C VAL A 89 14.13 12.90 -3.45
N THR A 90 14.55 11.76 -4.01
CA THR A 90 15.54 11.74 -5.08
C THR A 90 14.93 11.45 -6.45
N GLN A 91 15.55 11.99 -7.50
CA GLN A 91 15.15 11.71 -8.87
C GLN A 91 15.35 10.22 -9.25
N SER A 92 16.34 9.56 -8.66
CA SER A 92 16.61 8.15 -8.94
C SER A 92 15.49 7.25 -8.42
N GLU A 93 15.09 7.42 -7.16
CA GLU A 93 13.95 6.68 -6.57
C GLU A 93 12.66 6.98 -7.32
N ARG A 94 12.45 8.25 -7.70
CA ARG A 94 11.29 8.67 -8.48
C ARG A 94 11.21 7.93 -9.82
N ARG A 95 12.32 7.81 -10.55
CA ARG A 95 12.39 7.04 -11.81
C ARG A 95 12.12 5.56 -11.59
N GLU A 96 12.67 4.97 -10.52
CA GLU A 96 12.43 3.57 -10.18
C GLU A 96 10.95 3.30 -9.91
N LEU A 97 10.30 4.13 -9.09
CA LEU A 97 8.87 4.01 -8.79
C LEU A 97 8.01 4.22 -10.03
N LEU A 98 8.32 5.21 -10.87
CA LEU A 98 7.62 5.40 -12.14
C LEU A 98 7.77 4.18 -13.06
N GLY A 99 8.95 3.55 -13.08
CA GLY A 99 9.17 2.27 -13.78
C GLY A 99 8.30 1.14 -13.24
N ARG A 100 8.12 1.04 -11.91
CA ARG A 100 7.21 0.07 -11.29
C ARG A 100 5.74 0.37 -11.60
N ILE A 101 5.34 1.64 -11.58
CA ILE A 101 3.99 2.08 -11.98
C ILE A 101 3.70 1.70 -13.42
N PHE A 102 4.65 1.94 -14.34
CA PHE A 102 4.50 1.54 -15.74
C PHE A 102 4.30 0.03 -15.89
N LYS A 103 5.13 -0.79 -15.22
CA LYS A 103 4.96 -2.25 -15.23
C LYS A 103 3.59 -2.67 -14.71
N ASN A 104 3.09 -2.04 -13.64
CA ASN A 104 1.76 -2.32 -13.12
C ASN A 104 0.64 -1.97 -14.12
N ARG A 105 0.68 -0.77 -14.72
CA ARG A 105 -0.33 -0.32 -15.70
C ARG A 105 -0.30 -1.18 -16.97
N ASN A 106 0.89 -1.56 -17.43
CA ASN A 106 1.05 -2.48 -18.56
C ASN A 106 0.41 -3.84 -18.30
N ARG A 107 0.53 -4.40 -17.08
CA ARG A 107 -0.15 -5.65 -16.70
C ARG A 107 -1.67 -5.52 -16.72
N ILE A 108 -2.22 -4.37 -16.33
CA ILE A 108 -3.67 -4.11 -16.44
C ILE A 108 -4.06 -4.05 -17.91
N GLU A 109 -3.31 -3.34 -18.76
CA GLU A 109 -3.59 -3.26 -20.19
C GLU A 109 -3.55 -4.63 -20.87
N GLU A 110 -2.53 -5.44 -20.62
CA GLU A 110 -2.42 -6.82 -21.15
C GLU A 110 -3.62 -7.68 -20.74
N TYR A 111 -4.03 -7.57 -19.46
CA TYR A 111 -5.20 -8.26 -18.95
C TYR A 111 -6.50 -7.81 -19.65
N ARG A 112 -6.67 -6.50 -19.86
CA ARG A 112 -7.84 -5.94 -20.56
C ARG A 112 -7.85 -6.25 -22.05
N ALA A 113 -6.69 -6.26 -22.70
CA ALA A 113 -6.54 -6.69 -24.09
C ALA A 113 -6.97 -8.15 -24.24
N THR A 114 -6.46 -9.03 -23.36
CA THR A 114 -6.84 -10.44 -23.35
C THR A 114 -8.35 -10.63 -23.12
N ALA A 115 -8.94 -9.91 -22.17
CA ALA A 115 -10.37 -9.99 -21.89
C ALA A 115 -11.22 -9.50 -23.09
N PHE A 116 -10.79 -8.44 -23.76
CA PHE A 116 -11.44 -7.92 -24.96
C PHE A 116 -11.36 -8.91 -26.13
N ASP A 117 -10.18 -9.49 -26.39
CA ASP A 117 -9.98 -10.51 -27.44
C ASP A 117 -10.84 -11.76 -27.21
N GLN A 118 -11.12 -12.08 -25.93
CA GLN A 118 -12.00 -13.17 -25.52
C GLN A 118 -13.49 -12.79 -25.44
N ALA A 119 -13.86 -11.56 -25.81
CA ALA A 119 -15.22 -11.02 -25.68
C ALA A 119 -15.80 -11.08 -24.25
N THR A 120 -14.93 -11.05 -23.22
CA THR A 120 -15.31 -11.01 -21.80
C THR A 120 -15.14 -9.64 -21.16
N GLY A 121 -14.49 -8.71 -21.87
CA GLY A 121 -14.28 -7.32 -21.47
C GLY A 121 -14.94 -6.32 -22.41
N SER A 122 -14.97 -5.05 -22.01
CA SER A 122 -15.48 -3.94 -22.83
C SER A 122 -14.33 -3.19 -23.52
N GLU A 123 -14.62 -2.62 -24.70
CA GLU A 123 -13.67 -1.72 -25.38
C GLU A 123 -13.35 -0.49 -24.51
N ALA A 124 -14.32 0.00 -23.74
CA ALA A 124 -14.14 1.11 -22.82
C ALA A 124 -13.05 0.81 -21.77
N ASP A 125 -13.07 -0.38 -21.16
CA ASP A 125 -12.06 -0.78 -20.17
C ASP A 125 -10.66 -0.88 -20.79
N LEU A 126 -10.56 -1.41 -22.02
CA LEU A 126 -9.30 -1.48 -22.76
C LEU A 126 -8.74 -0.08 -23.04
N LEU A 127 -9.59 0.85 -23.48
CA LEU A 127 -9.17 2.23 -23.77
C LEU A 127 -8.73 2.97 -22.52
N VAL A 128 -9.40 2.75 -21.37
CA VAL A 128 -8.97 3.30 -20.07
C VAL A 128 -7.60 2.74 -19.68
N ALA A 129 -7.40 1.43 -19.78
CA ALA A 129 -6.11 0.82 -19.44
C ALA A 129 -4.97 1.33 -20.34
N ARG A 130 -5.22 1.46 -21.65
CA ARG A 130 -4.29 2.06 -22.61
C ARG A 130 -3.93 3.50 -22.25
N ALA A 131 -4.92 4.32 -21.91
CA ALA A 131 -4.69 5.70 -21.51
C ALA A 131 -3.81 5.79 -20.24
N ASP A 132 -4.07 4.92 -19.26
CA ASP A 132 -3.29 4.82 -18.02
C ASP A 132 -1.83 4.39 -18.28
N THR A 133 -1.60 3.39 -19.14
CA THR A 133 -0.25 2.98 -19.53
C THR A 133 0.49 4.11 -20.25
N LEU A 134 -0.17 4.80 -21.18
CA LEU A 134 0.41 5.96 -21.87
C LEU A 134 0.75 7.08 -20.87
N HIS A 135 -0.11 7.33 -19.90
CA HIS A 135 0.16 8.30 -18.85
C HIS A 135 1.43 7.94 -18.06
N ALA A 136 1.57 6.68 -17.65
CA ALA A 136 2.76 6.20 -16.95
C ALA A 136 4.04 6.32 -17.82
N ARG A 137 3.97 6.00 -19.11
CA ARG A 137 5.09 6.17 -20.06
C ARG A 137 5.50 7.63 -20.20
N ILE A 138 4.52 8.54 -20.34
CA ILE A 138 4.78 9.98 -20.41
C ILE A 138 5.42 10.48 -19.11
N ALA A 139 4.96 9.99 -17.95
CA ALA A 139 5.53 10.36 -16.66
C ALA A 139 7.01 9.94 -16.54
N ILE A 140 7.38 8.74 -17.00
CA ILE A 140 8.79 8.32 -17.08
C ILE A 140 9.58 9.23 -18.03
N ALA A 141 9.04 9.49 -19.23
CA ALA A 141 9.73 10.29 -20.24
C ALA A 141 10.04 11.73 -19.76
N ARG A 142 9.17 12.30 -18.92
CA ARG A 142 9.38 13.62 -18.30
C ARG A 142 10.57 13.66 -17.33
N GLU A 143 10.97 12.52 -16.77
CA GLU A 143 12.14 12.42 -15.89
C GLU A 143 13.46 12.20 -16.64
N LEU A 144 13.40 11.99 -17.96
CA LEU A 144 14.57 11.82 -18.79
C LEU A 144 15.16 13.19 -19.20
N PRO A 145 16.49 13.31 -19.35
CA PRO A 145 17.10 14.53 -19.83
C PRO A 145 16.54 14.93 -21.22
N PRO A 146 16.30 16.21 -21.51
CA PRO A 146 15.62 16.67 -22.74
C PRO A 146 16.34 16.33 -24.06
N ARG A 147 17.60 15.86 -24.00
CA ARG A 147 18.40 15.42 -25.16
C ARG A 147 18.63 13.90 -25.19
N SER A 148 17.93 13.14 -24.36
CA SER A 148 18.02 11.68 -24.39
C SER A 148 17.27 11.12 -25.60
N ILE A 149 17.90 10.16 -26.28
CA ILE A 149 17.32 9.46 -27.42
C ILE A 149 16.59 8.24 -26.86
N VAL A 150 15.27 8.19 -27.04
CA VAL A 150 14.49 7.00 -26.73
C VAL A 150 14.44 6.13 -27.98
N ILE A 151 15.12 4.98 -27.94
CA ILE A 151 14.95 3.94 -28.94
C ILE A 151 13.59 3.30 -28.65
N LYS A 152 12.65 3.44 -29.59
CA LYS A 152 11.40 2.68 -29.55
C LYS A 152 11.70 1.33 -30.17
N ASP A 153 11.59 0.27 -29.41
CA ASP A 153 11.53 -1.07 -29.99
C ASP A 153 10.25 -1.11 -30.84
N SER A 154 10.44 -1.30 -32.15
CA SER A 154 9.36 -1.59 -33.08
C SER A 154 8.86 -3.01 -32.78
N GLU A 155 7.62 -3.11 -32.33
CA GLU A 155 6.85 -4.37 -32.35
C GLU A 155 6.84 -4.99 -33.75
#